data_AF-A0A0X2NNK1-F1
#
_entry.id   AF-A0A0X2NNK1-F1
#
_cell.length_a   1.000
_cell.length_b   1.000
_cell.length_c   1.000
_cell.angle_alpha   90.00
_cell.angle_beta   90.00
_cell.angle_gamma   90.00
#
_symmetry.space_group_name_H-M   'P 1'
#
loop_
_entity.id
_entity.type
_entity.pdbx_description
1 polymer ?
#
loop_
_entity_poly.entity_id
_entity_poly.type
_entity_poly.pdbx_seq_one_letter_code
_entity_poly.pdbx_strand_id
1 'polypeptide(L)'
;MDNSYTAHLRATDLDRTKVASVIDRAYAEGQLNSLEHDERVSAAMTAATRGDLLELIKDLQVERPEFSAPESPEKKANPLIPSQNPATGLIVVIVAVVTLVVVAAVVMLVGRSGSDSPDPAPAPTSPAVTETPAGAS
;
A
#
# COMPACT_ATOMS: atom_id res chain seq x y z
N MET A 1 -25.09 -7.30 -21.39
CA MET A 1 -25.94 -6.11 -21.51
C MET A 1 -25.58 -5.00 -20.50
N ASP A 2 -24.36 -4.90 -19.95
CA ASP A 2 -24.22 -4.29 -18.60
C ASP A 2 -22.83 -3.73 -18.19
N ASN A 3 -21.86 -3.57 -19.10
CA ASN A 3 -20.61 -2.84 -18.76
C ASN A 3 -20.69 -1.32 -19.03
N SER A 4 -21.56 -0.90 -19.95
CA SER A 4 -21.77 0.53 -20.26
C SER A 4 -22.52 1.26 -19.14
N TYR A 5 -23.36 0.56 -18.38
CA TYR A 5 -24.09 1.14 -17.25
C TYR A 5 -23.14 1.54 -16.12
N THR A 6 -22.14 0.70 -15.82
CA THR A 6 -21.15 0.98 -14.79
C THR A 6 -20.17 2.09 -15.18
N ALA A 7 -19.95 2.32 -16.47
CA ALA A 7 -19.11 3.41 -16.96
C ALA A 7 -19.69 4.79 -16.63
N HIS A 8 -21.01 4.96 -16.67
CA HIS A 8 -21.70 6.21 -16.31
C HIS A 8 -21.80 6.44 -14.80
N LEU A 9 -21.41 5.48 -13.96
CA LEU A 9 -21.41 5.66 -12.51
C LEU A 9 -20.34 6.66 -12.09
N ARG A 10 -20.69 7.49 -11.10
CA ARG A 10 -19.77 8.45 -10.51
C ARG A 10 -18.56 7.74 -9.90
N ALA A 11 -17.37 8.22 -10.24
CA ALA A 11 -16.13 7.71 -9.67
C ALA A 11 -16.07 8.00 -8.17
N THR A 12 -15.81 6.95 -7.39
CA THR A 12 -15.50 7.09 -5.97
C THR A 12 -14.03 7.45 -5.78
N ASP A 13 -13.68 8.00 -4.62
CA ASP A 13 -12.29 8.30 -4.28
C ASP A 13 -11.40 7.04 -4.38
N LEU A 14 -11.91 5.91 -3.89
CA LEU A 14 -11.25 4.61 -4.00
C LEU A 14 -10.99 4.20 -5.47
N ASP A 15 -11.93 4.49 -6.38
CA ASP A 15 -11.75 4.21 -7.80
C ASP A 15 -10.61 5.06 -8.39
N ARG A 16 -10.53 6.35 -7.99
CA ARG A 16 -9.44 7.25 -8.43
C ARG A 16 -8.08 6.80 -7.90
N THR A 17 -7.98 6.46 -6.63
CA THR A 17 -6.71 5.99 -6.03
C THR A 17 -6.24 4.68 -6.67
N LYS A 18 -7.17 3.75 -6.96
CA LYS A 18 -6.82 2.50 -7.65
C LYS A 18 -6.23 2.76 -9.03
N VAL A 19 -6.83 3.66 -9.79
CA VAL A 19 -6.37 4.00 -11.14
C VAL A 19 -5.03 4.74 -11.10
N ALA A 20 -4.84 5.66 -10.15
CA ALA A 20 -3.55 6.29 -9.90
C ALA A 20 -2.45 5.25 -9.64
N SER A 21 -2.72 4.23 -8.81
CA SER A 21 -1.77 3.14 -8.57
C SER A 21 -1.43 2.32 -9.82
N VAL A 22 -2.37 2.14 -10.75
CA VAL A 22 -2.10 1.48 -12.04
C VAL A 22 -1.19 2.34 -12.92
N ILE A 23 -1.41 3.66 -12.93
CA ILE A 23 -0.57 4.63 -13.65
C ILE A 23 0.84 4.68 -13.06
N ASP A 24 0.97 4.69 -11.73
CA ASP A 24 2.27 4.64 -11.02
C ASP A 24 3.06 3.39 -11.44
N ARG A 25 2.38 2.24 -11.54
CA ARG A 25 2.99 0.98 -11.98
C ARG A 25 3.41 1.05 -13.45
N ALA A 26 2.59 1.63 -14.33
CA ALA A 26 2.95 1.81 -15.75
C ALA A 26 4.19 2.69 -15.93
N TYR A 27 4.32 3.73 -15.10
CA TYR A 27 5.51 4.59 -15.09
C TYR A 27 6.74 3.81 -14.59
N ALA A 28 6.61 3.04 -13.51
CA ALA A 28 7.70 2.19 -13.01
C ALA A 28 8.14 1.11 -14.01
N GLU A 29 7.21 0.61 -14.84
CA GLU A 29 7.48 -0.32 -15.95
C GLU A 29 8.06 0.37 -17.20
N GLY A 30 8.14 1.71 -17.22
CA GLY A 30 8.66 2.49 -18.34
C GLY A 30 7.70 2.61 -19.53
N GLN A 31 6.42 2.28 -19.35
CA GLN A 31 5.39 2.45 -20.39
C GLN A 31 4.95 3.91 -20.55
N LEU A 32 5.16 4.73 -19.51
CA LEU A 32 4.90 6.16 -19.49
C LEU A 32 6.18 6.92 -19.15
N ASN A 33 6.34 8.10 -19.75
CA ASN A 33 7.36 9.05 -19.29
C ASN A 33 6.83 9.90 -18.11
N SER A 34 7.70 10.70 -17.48
CA SER A 34 7.33 11.46 -16.27
C SER A 34 6.23 12.51 -16.52
N LEU A 35 6.22 13.14 -17.69
CA LEU A 35 5.21 14.13 -18.03
C LEU A 35 3.85 13.46 -18.24
N GLU A 36 3.82 12.35 -18.97
CA GLU A 36 2.59 11.57 -19.17
C GLU A 36 2.04 11.00 -17.87
N HIS A 37 2.92 10.55 -16.97
CA HIS A 37 2.54 10.10 -15.64
C HIS A 37 1.83 11.21 -14.87
N ASP A 38 2.44 12.40 -14.75
CA ASP A 38 1.89 13.50 -13.98
C ASP A 38 0.54 13.99 -14.55
N GLU A 39 0.44 14.07 -15.88
CA GLU A 39 -0.80 14.41 -16.57
C GLU A 39 -1.92 13.40 -16.27
N ARG A 40 -1.61 12.10 -16.36
CA ARG A 40 -2.61 11.04 -16.14
C ARG A 40 -3.00 10.92 -14.67
N VAL A 41 -2.08 11.11 -13.72
CA VAL A 41 -2.40 11.14 -12.28
C VAL A 41 -3.34 12.30 -11.96
N SER A 42 -3.06 13.49 -12.50
CA SER A 42 -3.95 14.65 -12.35
C SER A 42 -5.34 14.41 -12.95
N ALA A 43 -5.40 13.81 -14.15
CA ALA A 43 -6.66 13.44 -14.79
C ALA A 43 -7.43 12.39 -13.97
N ALA A 44 -6.76 11.39 -13.40
CA ALA A 44 -7.39 10.37 -12.57
C ALA A 44 -8.02 10.98 -11.30
N MET A 45 -7.35 11.94 -10.68
CA MET A 45 -7.86 12.61 -9.46
C MET A 45 -9.06 13.53 -9.72
N THR A 46 -9.24 13.99 -10.96
CA THR A 46 -10.34 14.89 -11.36
C THR A 46 -11.48 14.20 -12.10
N ALA A 47 -11.29 12.93 -12.50
CA ALA A 47 -12.28 12.14 -13.23
C ALA A 47 -13.64 12.07 -12.51
N ALA A 48 -14.71 12.30 -13.26
CA ALA A 48 -16.08 12.35 -12.76
C ALA A 48 -16.73 10.95 -12.77
N THR A 49 -16.42 10.14 -13.79
CA THR A 49 -17.04 8.84 -14.01
C THR A 49 -16.02 7.70 -14.05
N ARG A 50 -16.50 6.48 -13.85
CA ARG A 50 -15.67 5.28 -14.02
C ARG A 50 -15.24 5.07 -15.47
N GLY A 51 -16.04 5.51 -16.44
CA GLY A 51 -15.67 5.49 -17.85
C GLY A 51 -14.43 6.33 -18.13
N ASP A 52 -14.39 7.56 -17.60
CA ASP A 52 -13.25 8.47 -17.75
C ASP A 52 -11.98 7.84 -17.16
N LEU A 53 -12.10 7.19 -16.00
CA LEU A 53 -10.98 6.48 -15.36
C LEU A 53 -10.47 5.30 -16.19
N LEU A 54 -11.37 4.51 -16.78
CA LEU A 54 -10.99 3.36 -17.62
C LEU A 54 -10.31 3.82 -18.91
N GLU A 55 -10.69 4.97 -19.44
CA GLU A 55 -10.06 5.53 -20.64
C GLU A 55 -8.59 5.92 -20.43
N LEU A 56 -8.22 6.35 -19.22
CA LEU A 56 -6.83 6.72 -18.89
C LEU A 56 -5.86 5.53 -18.85
N ILE A 57 -6.38 4.32 -18.68
CA ILE A 57 -5.59 3.09 -18.50
C ILE A 57 -5.82 2.07 -19.62
N LYS A 58 -6.65 2.38 -20.62
CA LYS A 58 -7.02 1.44 -21.69
C LYS A 58 -5.84 1.02 -22.58
N ASP A 59 -4.84 1.88 -22.70
CA ASP A 59 -3.63 1.70 -23.49
C ASP A 59 -2.48 1.09 -22.69
N LEU A 60 -2.60 1.09 -21.36
CA LEU A 60 -1.57 0.61 -20.46
C LEU A 60 -1.56 -0.93 -20.43
N GLN A 61 -0.40 -1.53 -20.70
CA GLN A 61 -0.20 -2.99 -20.75
C GLN A 61 0.21 -3.57 -19.40
N VAL A 62 -0.18 -2.89 -18.33
CA VAL A 62 0.24 -3.21 -16.98
C VAL A 62 -0.43 -4.56 -16.62
N GLU A 63 0.38 -5.63 -16.53
CA GLU A 63 0.00 -7.06 -16.52
C GLU A 63 -0.10 -7.82 -17.86
N ARG A 64 0.68 -7.48 -18.90
CA ARG A 64 0.87 -8.43 -20.01
C ARG A 64 2.25 -8.42 -20.67
N PRO A 65 3.08 -9.45 -20.42
CA PRO A 65 4.07 -9.89 -21.38
C PRO A 65 3.68 -11.27 -21.95
N GLU A 66 3.22 -11.31 -23.20
CA GLU A 66 3.24 -12.53 -24.02
C GLU A 66 3.75 -12.11 -25.40
N PHE A 67 5.07 -12.00 -25.53
CA PHE A 67 5.72 -11.85 -26.84
C PHE A 67 5.71 -13.21 -27.54
N SER A 68 4.69 -13.45 -28.34
CA SER A 68 4.76 -14.40 -29.46
C SER A 68 4.06 -13.79 -30.66
N ALA A 69 4.87 -13.16 -31.50
CA ALA A 69 4.48 -12.73 -32.85
C ALA A 69 4.93 -13.81 -33.88
N PRO A 70 4.53 -13.68 -35.15
CA PRO A 70 3.54 -14.48 -35.91
C PRO A 70 4.19 -15.72 -36.60
N GLU A 71 3.56 -16.77 -37.14
CA GLU A 71 2.40 -16.95 -38.03
C GLU A 71 1.97 -18.45 -38.05
N SER A 72 0.66 -18.76 -38.15
CA SER A 72 0.08 -19.53 -39.28
C SER A 72 -1.34 -20.03 -39.00
N PRO A 73 -2.21 -20.14 -40.02
CA PRO A 73 -3.65 -20.28 -39.84
C PRO A 73 -4.08 -21.74 -39.93
N GLU A 74 -4.30 -22.45 -38.81
CA GLU A 74 -5.13 -23.65 -38.83
C GLU A 74 -6.06 -23.76 -37.61
N LYS A 75 -7.35 -23.64 -37.93
CA LYS A 75 -8.53 -24.17 -37.23
C LYS A 75 -8.24 -25.35 -36.29
N LYS A 76 -8.66 -25.24 -35.02
CA LYS A 76 -9.85 -25.94 -34.48
C LYS A 76 -10.07 -25.61 -32.99
N ALA A 77 -11.34 -25.38 -32.67
CA ALA A 77 -11.88 -25.14 -31.33
C ALA A 77 -11.66 -26.33 -30.37
N ASN A 78 -11.43 -26.07 -29.07
CA ASN A 78 -12.35 -26.36 -27.95
C ASN A 78 -11.79 -25.81 -26.61
N PRO A 79 -12.52 -25.80 -25.46
CA PRO A 79 -12.73 -24.59 -24.67
C PRO A 79 -12.20 -24.70 -23.22
N LEU A 80 -12.37 -23.61 -22.46
CA LEU A 80 -12.30 -23.53 -21.00
C LEU A 80 -11.12 -24.26 -20.33
N ILE A 81 -9.97 -23.59 -20.30
CA ILE A 81 -9.16 -23.58 -19.09
C ILE A 81 -9.24 -22.14 -18.57
N PRO A 82 -9.88 -21.86 -17.42
CA PRO A 82 -9.66 -20.59 -16.77
C PRO A 82 -8.17 -20.52 -16.42
N SER A 83 -7.42 -19.69 -17.16
CA SER A 83 -6.04 -19.36 -16.87
C SER A 83 -6.00 -18.74 -15.48
N GLN A 84 -5.79 -19.57 -14.46
CA GLN A 84 -5.49 -19.12 -13.12
C GLN A 84 -4.04 -18.65 -13.15
N ASN A 85 -3.85 -17.35 -13.36
CA ASN A 85 -2.55 -16.71 -13.34
C ASN A 85 -1.93 -16.93 -11.93
N PRO A 86 -0.88 -17.76 -11.78
CA PRO A 86 -0.28 -18.03 -10.47
C PRO A 86 0.35 -16.78 -9.86
N ALA A 87 0.63 -15.77 -10.69
CA ALA A 87 1.11 -14.46 -10.28
C ALA A 87 0.11 -13.67 -9.42
N THR A 88 -1.21 -13.83 -9.64
CA THR A 88 -2.23 -13.18 -8.79
C THR A 88 -2.23 -13.75 -7.37
N GLY A 89 -1.94 -15.05 -7.22
CA GLY A 89 -1.74 -15.67 -5.91
C GLY A 89 -0.52 -15.12 -5.18
N LEU A 90 0.60 -14.93 -5.90
CA LEU A 90 1.83 -14.37 -5.34
C LEU A 90 1.65 -12.92 -4.89
N ILE A 91 0.96 -12.09 -5.67
CA ILE A 91 0.72 -10.68 -5.34
C ILE A 91 -0.15 -10.55 -4.09
N VAL A 92 -1.20 -11.36 -3.95
CA VAL A 92 -2.04 -11.40 -2.73
C VAL A 92 -1.22 -11.81 -1.51
N VAL A 93 -0.31 -12.78 -1.65
CA VAL A 93 0.60 -13.20 -0.56
C VAL A 93 1.57 -12.09 -0.18
N ILE A 94 2.19 -11.41 -1.15
CA ILE A 94 3.12 -10.30 -0.88
C ILE A 94 2.40 -9.16 -0.16
N VAL A 95 1.20 -8.76 -0.61
CA VAL A 95 0.39 -7.73 0.04
C VAL A 95 -0.01 -8.14 1.46
N ALA A 96 -0.40 -9.40 1.67
CA ALA A 96 -0.70 -9.93 3.00
C ALA A 96 0.53 -9.92 3.93
N VAL A 97 1.72 -10.24 3.42
CA VAL A 97 2.97 -10.21 4.20
C VAL A 97 3.36 -8.77 4.54
N VAL A 98 3.31 -7.85 3.58
CA VAL A 98 3.66 -6.43 3.80
C VAL A 98 2.69 -5.80 4.80
N THR A 99 1.38 -6.02 4.65
CA THR A 99 0.39 -5.52 5.61
C THR A 99 0.61 -6.08 7.01
N LEU A 100 0.93 -7.38 7.15
CA LEU A 100 1.24 -7.99 8.45
C LEU A 100 2.50 -7.38 9.07
N VAL A 101 3.57 -7.17 8.30
CA VAL A 101 4.81 -6.54 8.78
C VAL A 101 4.57 -5.10 9.25
N VAL A 102 3.79 -4.32 8.50
CA VAL A 102 3.43 -2.94 8.89
C VAL A 102 2.59 -2.93 10.16
N VAL A 103 1.58 -3.81 10.28
CA VAL A 103 0.78 -3.93 11.51
C VAL A 103 1.65 -4.34 12.70
N ALA A 104 2.54 -5.32 12.53
CA ALA A 104 3.46 -5.74 13.58
C ALA A 104 4.41 -4.60 14.01
N ALA A 105 4.96 -3.84 13.06
CA ALA A 105 5.81 -2.68 13.34
C ALA A 105 5.04 -1.58 14.09
N VAL A 106 3.79 -1.30 13.71
CA VAL A 106 2.93 -0.33 14.40
C VAL A 106 2.58 -0.79 15.82
N VAL A 107 2.23 -2.06 16.01
CA VAL A 107 1.97 -2.64 17.33
C VAL A 107 3.22 -2.59 18.22
N MET A 108 4.39 -2.89 17.66
CA MET A 108 5.67 -2.82 18.39
C MET A 108 6.06 -1.37 18.72
N LEU A 109 5.74 -0.42 17.85
CA LEU A 109 5.97 1.01 18.09
C LEU A 109 5.04 1.55 19.19
N VAL A 110 3.77 1.13 19.20
CA VAL A 110 2.77 1.54 20.20
C VAL A 110 2.97 0.81 21.54
N GLY A 111 3.37 -0.46 21.52
CA GLY A 111 3.59 -1.28 22.71
C GLY A 111 4.85 -0.94 23.51
N ARG A 112 5.68 0.00 23.03
CA ARG A 112 6.91 0.41 23.73
C ARG A 112 6.68 1.38 24.90
N SER A 113 5.44 1.79 25.14
CA SER A 113 5.07 2.67 26.26
C SER A 113 4.53 1.85 27.44
N GLY A 114 5.37 1.63 28.45
CA GLY A 114 4.92 1.27 29.80
C GLY A 114 5.65 0.11 30.47
N SER A 115 6.91 0.30 30.85
CA SER A 115 7.49 -0.39 32.02
C SER A 115 8.15 0.64 32.91
N ASP A 116 7.34 1.56 33.44
CA ASP A 116 7.72 2.35 34.61
C ASP A 116 7.64 1.39 35.80
N SER A 117 8.80 0.95 36.29
CA SER A 117 8.92 0.06 37.44
C SER A 117 8.79 0.89 38.74
N PRO A 118 8.30 0.28 39.83
CA PRO A 118 7.61 0.97 40.91
C PRO A 118 8.53 1.79 41.83
N ASP A 119 7.93 2.84 42.37
CA ASP A 119 8.43 3.73 43.44
C ASP A 119 9.11 2.96 44.60
N PRO A 120 10.40 3.21 44.90
CA PRO A 120 11.04 2.71 46.10
C PRO A 120 10.87 3.72 47.26
N ALA A 121 9.92 3.46 48.16
CA ALA A 121 9.92 4.04 49.50
C ALA A 121 10.01 2.93 50.56
N PRO A 122 10.52 3.18 51.78
CA PRO A 122 11.68 3.97 52.19
C PRO A 122 12.70 3.09 52.97
N ALA A 123 13.99 3.42 52.98
CA ALA A 123 14.96 2.75 53.86
C ALA A 123 15.31 3.65 55.07
N PRO A 124 15.26 3.13 56.32
CA PRO A 124 15.50 3.91 57.53
C PRO A 124 16.99 4.21 57.71
N THR A 125 17.35 5.50 57.75
CA THR A 125 18.68 5.94 58.19
C THR A 125 18.64 6.36 59.66
N SER A 126 19.20 5.49 60.50
CA SER A 126 19.87 5.89 61.75
C SER A 126 20.98 4.87 61.98
N PRO A 127 22.20 5.33 62.28
CA PRO A 127 22.45 5.94 63.58
C PRO A 127 23.31 7.22 63.56
N ALA A 128 23.06 8.02 64.61
CA ALA A 128 23.96 8.91 65.34
C ALA A 128 25.37 9.20 64.80
N VAL A 129 25.64 10.49 64.56
CA VAL A 129 26.92 11.13 64.93
C VAL A 129 26.59 12.47 65.59
N THR A 130 26.82 12.52 66.90
CA THR A 130 26.99 13.76 67.67
C THR A 130 28.32 14.35 67.24
N GLU A 131 28.36 15.63 66.86
CA GLU A 131 29.24 16.63 67.49
C GLU A 131 29.17 17.96 66.73
N THR A 132 28.64 18.94 67.45
CA THR A 132 28.73 20.38 67.19
C THR A 132 30.14 20.87 67.52
N PRO A 133 30.80 21.63 66.62
CA PRO A 133 31.76 22.62 67.05
C PRO A 133 31.16 24.04 66.96
N ALA A 134 31.32 24.78 68.06
CA ALA A 134 31.59 26.22 68.20
C ALA A 134 30.96 27.19 67.17
N GLY A 135 30.25 28.26 67.52
CA GLY A 135 30.24 29.08 68.73
C GLY A 135 29.90 30.53 68.32
N ALA A 136 29.65 31.38 69.32
CA ALA A 136 29.67 32.85 69.27
C ALA A 136 28.63 33.59 68.40
N SER A 137 27.60 34.17 69.03
CA SER A 137 27.58 35.56 69.54
C SER A 137 26.18 35.94 69.98
#